data_AF-A0A5J5B704-F1
#
_entry.id   AF-A0A5J5B704-F1
#
_cell.length_a   1.000
_cell.length_b   1.000
_cell.length_c   1.000
_cell.angle_alpha   90.00
_cell.angle_beta   90.00
_cell.angle_gamma   90.00
#
_symmetry.space_group_name_H-M   'P 1'
#
loop_
_entity.id
_entity.type
_entity.pdbx_description
1 polymer ?
#
loop_
_entity_poly.entity_id
_entity_poly.type
_entity_poly.pdbx_seq_one_letter_code
_entity_poly.pdbx_strand_id
1 'polypeptide(L)'
;MSPSVDGTFAVDDRCTCSSPENGDDRNKLDALRCQHCRRRSDLPSSSSSCSLLSLDVVPLKDYNKLWRIVTASARGFTIGAGLKGGLALFSLVARSRRRRLSTTAKKVGMVSNSDDVILIVKETLRYGLFLGTFAGTFVSVDEIIATLGGHRRTARWRALLAGAIAGPSMLLTGLNTQHTSLAIYILMRAAVLASRCGIKSKRFGHICKPLTWAHGDIFLMCLSSSQILSAYILKPESLPPTYKSFLNKHGGKDIVILQGIKEIACGIPFTTLEAIEKYYYSMGVDIKLDPQMKVPCSIIHGDQACGAHVVSFLIQAYKRALPVYLPVYLIPALIVHRQGLWKKPKTILAKGLLGTARSSLFLSMYCSSAWMWTCLLFRLFKRCNIPMVAIGTFLTGLALAIEKKSRRIEISLYCLARAIESFFTCIADAGYLPESKNLKRADVVVFSISTAIIMHCYAIERDVFRSKYLNVLDWVFGLPLSPNETPRKDN
;
A
#
# COMPACT_ATOMS: atom_id res chain seq x y z
N MET A 1 -33.52 -20.37 35.54
CA MET A 1 -34.03 -21.70 35.17
C MET A 1 -33.17 -22.26 34.06
N SER A 2 -32.55 -23.41 34.29
CA SER A 2 -32.02 -24.28 33.23
C SER A 2 -33.19 -25.02 32.55
N PRO A 3 -32.93 -25.83 31.50
CA PRO A 3 -32.66 -27.24 31.78
C PRO A 3 -31.44 -27.83 31.07
N SER A 4 -30.97 -28.94 31.64
CA SER A 4 -29.83 -29.78 31.27
C SER A 4 -30.28 -31.17 30.77
N VAL A 5 -29.30 -32.07 30.58
CA VAL A 5 -29.39 -33.53 30.30
C VAL A 5 -29.58 -33.91 28.81
N ASP A 6 -28.74 -34.75 28.18
CA ASP A 6 -27.28 -34.99 28.34
C ASP A 6 -26.69 -35.69 27.08
N GLY A 7 -25.42 -36.14 27.11
CA GLY A 7 -24.82 -36.95 26.05
C GLY A 7 -23.28 -37.07 26.10
N THR A 8 -22.76 -37.83 27.07
CA THR A 8 -21.32 -38.03 27.34
C THR A 8 -20.56 -38.82 26.26
N PHE A 9 -19.28 -38.48 26.08
CA PHE A 9 -18.14 -39.38 26.37
C PHE A 9 -16.82 -38.58 26.36
N ALA A 10 -16.01 -38.74 27.41
CA ALA A 10 -14.69 -38.13 27.57
C ALA A 10 -13.69 -39.18 28.03
N VAL A 11 -12.40 -38.97 27.75
CA VAL A 11 -11.28 -39.70 28.36
C VAL A 11 -10.31 -38.67 28.93
N ASP A 12 -9.84 -38.95 30.13
CA ASP A 12 -9.14 -38.04 31.03
C ASP A 12 -7.70 -37.68 30.61
N ASP A 13 -7.25 -36.51 31.05
CA ASP A 13 -6.19 -36.42 32.07
C ASP A 13 -5.95 -34.95 32.48
N ARG A 14 -6.40 -34.59 33.69
CA ARG A 14 -6.00 -33.35 34.37
C ARG A 14 -5.07 -33.66 35.52
N CYS A 15 -3.87 -33.11 35.50
CA CYS A 15 -3.04 -33.02 36.70
C CYS A 15 -3.61 -31.96 37.66
N THR A 16 -4.20 -32.40 38.78
CA THR A 16 -4.50 -31.57 39.96
C THR A 16 -3.45 -31.78 41.04
N CYS A 17 -2.77 -30.71 41.46
CA CYS A 17 -1.91 -30.73 42.64
C CYS A 17 -2.71 -30.21 43.84
N SER A 18 -3.12 -31.12 44.73
CA SER A 18 -3.77 -30.79 46.00
C SER A 18 -2.74 -30.74 47.12
N SER A 19 -2.72 -29.66 47.89
CA SER A 19 -2.00 -29.58 49.18
C SER A 19 -2.99 -29.69 50.34
N PRO A 20 -2.72 -30.47 51.39
CA PRO A 20 -3.44 -30.38 52.66
C PRO A 20 -2.76 -29.39 53.62
N GLU A 21 -3.55 -28.70 54.43
CA GLU A 21 -3.07 -27.82 55.51
C GLU A 21 -2.88 -28.60 56.82
N ASN A 22 -1.80 -28.33 57.56
CA ASN A 22 -1.79 -27.98 59.01
C ASN A 22 -0.40 -28.16 59.65
N GLY A 23 -0.06 -27.28 60.62
CA GLY A 23 0.88 -27.61 61.70
C GLY A 23 2.33 -27.09 61.61
N ASP A 24 2.51 -25.83 62.00
CA ASP A 24 3.60 -25.20 62.80
C ASP A 24 5.11 -25.53 62.67
N ASP A 25 5.89 -24.50 63.01
CA ASP A 25 7.30 -24.42 63.47
C ASP A 25 8.50 -24.92 62.60
N ARG A 26 9.34 -23.93 62.25
CA ARG A 26 10.83 -23.93 62.11
C ARG A 26 11.60 -24.91 61.19
N ASN A 27 12.54 -24.26 60.47
CA ASN A 27 13.88 -24.72 60.04
C ASN A 27 14.08 -25.55 58.76
N LYS A 28 14.95 -24.97 57.91
CA LYS A 28 16.04 -25.56 57.10
C LYS A 28 15.73 -26.51 55.93
N LEU A 29 16.58 -26.34 54.90
CA LEU A 29 17.07 -27.30 53.91
C LEU A 29 16.48 -28.72 53.96
N ASP A 30 15.69 -29.08 52.93
CA ASP A 30 16.03 -30.12 51.94
C ASP A 30 14.76 -30.60 51.19
N ALA A 31 14.82 -30.62 49.85
CA ALA A 31 13.79 -31.23 49.01
C ALA A 31 14.37 -31.68 47.66
N LEU A 32 15.28 -32.66 47.72
CA LEU A 32 15.70 -33.41 46.54
C LEU A 32 14.61 -34.40 46.10
N ARG A 33 14.61 -34.77 44.81
CA ARG A 33 13.83 -35.85 44.16
C ARG A 33 12.34 -35.60 43.89
N CYS A 34 12.04 -35.27 42.63
CA CYS A 34 10.89 -35.86 41.92
C CYS A 34 11.44 -36.68 40.73
N GLN A 35 11.08 -37.96 40.66
CA GLN A 35 11.81 -38.96 39.87
C GLN A 35 10.96 -39.53 38.73
N HIS A 36 10.55 -38.70 37.76
CA HIS A 36 9.71 -39.20 36.65
C HIS A 36 9.92 -38.64 35.22
N CYS A 37 10.81 -37.67 34.99
CA CYS A 37 11.07 -37.10 33.65
C CYS A 37 12.30 -37.69 32.92
N ARG A 38 12.73 -38.91 33.25
CA ARG A 38 13.97 -39.52 32.71
C ARG A 38 13.69 -40.76 31.85
N ARG A 39 13.20 -40.58 30.61
CA ARG A 39 13.26 -41.58 29.52
C ARG A 39 12.93 -41.01 28.15
N ARG A 40 13.58 -41.57 27.11
CA ARG A 40 13.67 -41.15 25.69
C ARG A 40 14.52 -39.87 25.49
N SER A 41 15.64 -39.90 24.76
CA SER A 41 16.17 -40.95 23.88
C SER A 41 17.69 -40.90 23.76
N ASP A 42 18.35 -42.04 24.01
CA ASP A 42 19.79 -42.24 23.84
C ASP A 42 20.11 -42.99 22.53
N LEU A 43 21.01 -42.40 21.72
CA LEU A 43 22.10 -43.07 20.96
C LEU A 43 21.72 -44.05 19.80
N PRO A 44 22.65 -44.41 18.88
CA PRO A 44 24.11 -44.34 18.98
C PRO A 44 24.85 -43.46 17.97
N SER A 45 25.99 -42.96 18.43
CA SER A 45 27.12 -42.50 17.65
C SER A 45 27.93 -43.69 17.09
N SER A 46 28.25 -43.67 15.80
CA SER A 46 29.36 -44.45 15.23
C SER A 46 30.27 -43.55 14.40
N SER A 47 31.55 -43.58 14.74
CA SER A 47 32.63 -42.91 14.05
C SER A 47 32.92 -43.54 12.69
N SER A 48 33.08 -42.73 11.65
CA SER A 48 33.89 -43.08 10.48
C SER A 48 34.71 -41.88 10.07
N SER A 49 36.02 -41.98 10.30
CA SER A 49 37.00 -40.98 9.86
C SER A 49 37.35 -41.25 8.41
N CYS A 50 37.07 -40.30 7.51
CA CYS A 50 37.73 -40.27 6.21
C CYS A 50 38.16 -38.84 5.90
N SER A 51 39.46 -38.67 5.74
CA SER A 51 40.15 -37.39 5.63
C SER A 51 39.98 -36.74 4.25
N LEU A 52 40.46 -35.49 4.14
CA LEU A 52 40.57 -34.67 2.91
C LEU A 52 39.26 -34.03 2.41
N LEU A 53 38.98 -32.84 2.97
CA LEU A 53 39.16 -31.60 2.21
C LEU A 53 39.31 -30.43 3.20
N SER A 54 40.43 -29.70 3.10
CA SER A 54 40.64 -28.47 3.86
C SER A 54 39.75 -27.35 3.31
N LEU A 55 38.59 -27.17 3.93
CA LEU A 55 37.88 -25.90 3.96
C LEU A 55 37.73 -25.53 5.43
N ASP A 56 38.15 -24.31 5.77
CA ASP A 56 38.17 -23.82 7.15
C ASP A 56 36.82 -24.05 7.83
N VAL A 57 36.87 -24.60 9.05
CA VAL A 57 35.68 -24.84 9.87
C VAL A 57 35.15 -23.49 10.34
N VAL A 58 34.34 -22.85 9.48
CA VAL A 58 33.51 -21.70 9.85
C VAL A 58 32.71 -22.09 11.09
N PRO A 59 32.79 -21.35 12.21
CA PRO A 59 32.15 -21.77 13.45
C PRO A 59 30.66 -22.04 13.24
N LEU A 60 30.12 -23.11 13.84
CA LEU A 60 28.70 -23.50 13.74
C LEU A 60 27.73 -22.33 14.05
N LYS A 61 28.15 -21.39 14.89
CA LYS A 61 27.41 -20.17 15.22
C LYS A 61 27.36 -19.15 14.09
N ASP A 62 28.40 -19.08 13.27
CA ASP A 62 28.50 -18.20 12.10
C ASP A 62 27.86 -18.84 10.86
N TYR A 63 27.91 -20.18 10.73
CA TYR A 63 27.08 -20.92 9.78
C TYR A 63 25.60 -20.58 9.92
N ASN A 64 25.07 -20.58 11.16
CA ASN A 64 23.68 -20.22 11.44
C ASN A 64 23.33 -18.76 11.07
N LYS A 65 24.25 -17.81 11.26
CA LYS A 65 24.06 -16.40 10.85
C LYS A 65 24.05 -16.27 9.33
N LEU A 66 25.03 -16.89 8.66
CA LEU A 66 25.16 -16.82 7.20
C LEU A 66 23.96 -17.51 6.52
N TRP A 67 23.51 -18.64 7.06
CA TRP A 67 22.27 -19.30 6.64
C TRP A 67 21.04 -18.40 6.78
N ARG A 68 20.95 -17.60 7.86
CA ARG A 68 19.87 -16.62 8.04
C ARG A 68 19.91 -15.52 6.98
N ILE A 69 21.09 -14.99 6.65
CA ILE A 69 21.28 -13.97 5.61
C ILE A 69 20.88 -14.52 4.23
N VAL A 70 21.35 -15.73 3.88
CA VAL A 70 20.99 -16.41 2.63
C VAL A 70 19.49 -16.70 2.56
N THR A 71 18.90 -17.20 3.64
CA THR A 71 17.45 -17.47 3.73
C THR A 71 16.63 -16.20 3.55
N ALA A 72 16.99 -15.10 4.22
CA ALA A 72 16.31 -13.82 4.08
C ALA A 72 16.43 -13.27 2.65
N SER A 73 17.60 -13.39 2.03
CA SER A 73 17.85 -12.98 0.65
C SER A 73 16.98 -13.78 -0.35
N ALA A 74 16.92 -15.11 -0.20
CA ALA A 74 16.10 -15.97 -1.03
C ALA A 74 14.58 -15.69 -0.85
N ARG A 75 14.13 -15.48 0.39
CA ARG A 75 12.74 -15.12 0.69
C ARG A 75 12.38 -13.72 0.14
N GLY A 76 13.27 -12.74 0.25
CA GLY A 76 13.12 -11.43 -0.38
C GLY A 76 13.03 -11.53 -1.91
N PHE A 77 13.91 -12.33 -2.53
CA PHE A 77 13.92 -12.54 -3.97
C PHE A 77 12.62 -13.17 -4.49
N THR A 78 12.13 -14.23 -3.82
CA THR A 78 10.88 -14.90 -4.22
C THR A 78 9.66 -13.97 -4.14
N ILE A 79 9.60 -13.05 -3.18
CA ILE A 79 8.55 -12.01 -3.13
C ILE A 79 8.72 -11.01 -4.29
N GLY A 80 9.93 -10.53 -4.56
CA GLY A 80 10.18 -9.55 -5.64
C GLY A 80 9.83 -10.11 -7.02
N ALA A 81 10.32 -11.33 -7.30
CA ALA A 81 10.00 -12.06 -8.52
C ALA A 81 8.50 -12.43 -8.59
N GLY A 82 7.89 -12.85 -7.49
CA GLY A 82 6.46 -13.18 -7.43
C GLY A 82 5.54 -11.98 -7.70
N LEU A 83 5.86 -10.81 -7.14
CA LEU A 83 5.08 -9.58 -7.33
C LEU A 83 5.10 -9.09 -8.79
N LYS A 84 6.28 -9.03 -9.43
CA LYS A 84 6.39 -8.58 -10.82
C LYS A 84 6.02 -9.65 -11.83
N GLY A 85 6.45 -10.89 -11.62
CA GLY A 85 6.10 -12.04 -12.45
C GLY A 85 4.59 -12.29 -12.46
N GLY A 86 3.91 -12.15 -11.31
CA GLY A 86 2.45 -12.26 -11.24
C GLY A 86 1.70 -11.19 -12.03
N LEU A 87 2.16 -9.93 -11.98
CA LEU A 87 1.59 -8.84 -12.79
C LEU A 87 1.82 -9.05 -14.29
N ALA A 88 3.00 -9.54 -14.69
CA ALA A 88 3.31 -9.80 -16.08
C ALA A 88 2.57 -11.04 -16.63
N LEU A 89 2.45 -12.10 -15.84
CA LEU A 89 1.62 -13.26 -16.20
C LEU A 89 0.15 -12.85 -16.37
N PHE A 90 -0.37 -11.99 -15.48
CA PHE A 90 -1.72 -11.44 -15.61
C PHE A 90 -1.88 -10.57 -16.88
N SER A 91 -0.89 -9.73 -17.22
CA SER A 91 -0.96 -8.91 -18.43
C SER A 91 -0.90 -9.75 -19.71
N LEU A 92 -0.08 -10.81 -19.73
CA LEU A 92 -0.02 -11.78 -20.83
C LEU A 92 -1.33 -12.57 -20.98
N VAL A 93 -1.94 -13.04 -19.88
CA VAL A 93 -3.24 -13.74 -19.88
C VAL A 93 -4.38 -12.79 -20.30
N ALA A 94 -4.36 -11.54 -19.86
CA ALA A 94 -5.32 -10.53 -20.31
C ALA A 94 -5.18 -10.23 -21.81
N ARG A 95 -3.94 -10.15 -22.30
CA ARG A 95 -3.62 -9.92 -23.72
C ARG A 95 -4.02 -11.11 -24.60
N SER A 96 -3.76 -12.35 -24.17
CA SER A 96 -4.15 -13.57 -24.90
C SER A 96 -5.67 -13.76 -24.92
N ARG A 97 -6.37 -13.47 -23.80
CA ARG A 97 -7.83 -13.48 -23.75
C ARG A 97 -8.46 -12.41 -24.62
N ARG A 98 -7.87 -11.20 -24.69
CA ARG A 98 -8.31 -10.14 -25.63
C ARG A 98 -8.06 -10.54 -27.08
N ARG A 99 -6.91 -11.16 -27.41
CA ARG A 99 -6.64 -11.72 -28.75
C ARG A 99 -7.67 -12.79 -29.14
N ARG A 100 -8.05 -13.70 -28.23
CA ARG A 100 -9.13 -14.70 -28.45
C ARG A 100 -10.51 -14.09 -28.70
N LEU A 101 -10.75 -12.86 -28.26
CA LEU A 101 -12.00 -12.14 -28.51
C LEU A 101 -11.94 -11.26 -29.78
N SER A 102 -10.77 -11.14 -30.40
CA SER A 102 -10.52 -10.33 -31.61
C SER A 102 -10.03 -11.19 -32.78
N THR A 103 -10.38 -12.47 -32.83
CA THR A 103 -10.03 -13.45 -33.89
C THR A 103 -10.73 -13.18 -35.23
N THR A 104 -11.03 -11.92 -35.54
CA THR A 104 -11.53 -11.44 -36.84
C THR A 104 -10.67 -10.28 -37.37
N ALA A 105 -9.76 -9.71 -36.57
CA ALA A 105 -8.99 -8.51 -36.94
C ALA A 105 -7.46 -8.73 -36.95
N LYS A 106 -6.97 -9.10 -38.15
CA LYS A 106 -5.60 -8.96 -38.69
C LYS A 106 -4.41 -9.67 -38.02
N LYS A 107 -3.89 -10.61 -38.82
CA LYS A 107 -2.57 -11.28 -38.81
C LYS A 107 -1.43 -10.29 -39.13
N VAL A 108 -1.07 -9.41 -38.20
CA VAL A 108 0.18 -8.61 -38.24
C VAL A 108 0.78 -8.53 -36.83
N GLY A 109 2.03 -8.99 -36.65
CA GLY A 109 2.75 -8.87 -35.36
C GLY A 109 3.18 -10.18 -34.68
N MET A 110 3.81 -11.11 -35.40
CA MET A 110 4.44 -12.30 -34.80
C MET A 110 5.88 -12.07 -34.29
N VAL A 111 6.54 -10.97 -34.66
CA VAL A 111 7.95 -10.71 -34.31
C VAL A 111 8.13 -10.08 -32.92
N SER A 112 7.13 -9.33 -32.41
CA SER A 112 7.21 -8.59 -31.14
C SER A 112 7.12 -9.45 -29.86
N ASN A 113 6.88 -10.77 -29.97
CA ASN A 113 6.42 -11.56 -28.83
C ASN A 113 7.57 -12.13 -27.97
N SER A 114 8.76 -12.34 -28.55
CA SER A 114 9.94 -12.84 -27.82
C SER A 114 10.61 -11.75 -27.00
N ASP A 115 10.81 -10.56 -27.59
CA ASP A 115 11.46 -9.43 -26.92
C ASP A 115 10.64 -8.89 -25.75
N ASP A 116 9.30 -8.84 -25.90
CA ASP A 116 8.36 -8.54 -24.82
C ASP A 116 8.54 -9.49 -23.62
N VAL A 117 8.71 -10.79 -23.88
CA VAL A 117 8.89 -11.81 -22.84
C VAL A 117 10.27 -11.68 -22.18
N ILE A 118 11.32 -11.44 -22.96
CA ILE A 118 12.68 -11.20 -22.44
C ILE A 118 12.69 -9.95 -21.54
N LEU A 119 12.02 -8.87 -21.95
CA LEU A 119 11.87 -7.65 -21.16
C LEU A 119 11.13 -7.91 -19.84
N ILE A 120 10.02 -8.66 -19.90
CA ILE A 120 9.24 -9.08 -18.72
C ILE A 120 10.09 -9.89 -17.73
N VAL A 121 10.86 -10.87 -18.22
CA VAL A 121 11.74 -11.70 -17.39
C VAL A 121 12.85 -10.84 -16.77
N LYS A 122 13.46 -9.95 -17.55
CA LYS A 122 14.49 -9.02 -17.09
C LYS A 122 13.97 -8.05 -16.02
N GLU A 123 12.76 -7.52 -16.17
CA GLU A 123 12.12 -6.71 -15.12
C GLU A 123 11.82 -7.54 -13.87
N THR A 124 11.29 -8.75 -14.03
CA THR A 124 10.99 -9.67 -12.92
C THR A 124 12.25 -10.02 -12.11
N LEU A 125 13.37 -10.31 -12.79
CA LEU A 125 14.66 -10.58 -12.17
C LEU A 125 15.23 -9.34 -11.44
N ARG A 126 15.10 -8.14 -12.01
CA ARG A 126 15.52 -6.89 -11.34
C ARG A 126 14.78 -6.64 -10.03
N TYR A 127 13.45 -6.84 -10.01
CA TYR A 127 12.67 -6.68 -8.78
C TYR A 127 12.90 -7.81 -7.77
N GLY A 128 13.17 -9.03 -8.23
CA GLY A 128 13.67 -10.12 -7.38
C GLY A 128 15.01 -9.75 -6.74
N LEU A 129 16.00 -9.35 -7.53
CA LEU A 129 17.32 -8.96 -7.05
C LEU A 129 17.24 -7.79 -6.06
N PHE A 130 16.46 -6.75 -6.38
CA PHE A 130 16.18 -5.63 -5.47
C PHE A 130 15.71 -6.09 -4.08
N LEU A 131 14.61 -6.86 -3.99
CA LEU A 131 14.08 -7.28 -2.68
C LEU A 131 14.94 -8.35 -2.00
N GLY A 132 15.66 -9.17 -2.77
CA GLY A 132 16.63 -10.13 -2.24
C GLY A 132 17.83 -9.43 -1.59
N THR A 133 18.46 -8.48 -2.30
CA THR A 133 19.57 -7.66 -1.76
C THR A 133 19.09 -6.80 -0.60
N PHE A 134 17.92 -6.17 -0.69
CA PHE A 134 17.33 -5.43 0.44
C PHE A 134 17.24 -6.30 1.70
N ALA A 135 16.70 -7.51 1.58
CA ALA A 135 16.53 -8.42 2.71
C ALA A 135 17.87 -8.94 3.25
N GLY A 136 18.80 -9.31 2.37
CA GLY A 136 20.14 -9.76 2.73
C GLY A 136 20.96 -8.68 3.45
N THR A 137 21.03 -7.47 2.87
CA THR A 137 21.75 -6.34 3.46
C THR A 137 21.14 -5.90 4.79
N PHE A 138 19.82 -5.92 4.93
CA PHE A 138 19.19 -5.62 6.22
C PHE A 138 19.63 -6.62 7.30
N VAL A 139 19.50 -7.94 7.05
CA VAL A 139 19.84 -8.96 8.04
C VAL A 139 21.34 -9.00 8.33
N SER A 140 22.20 -8.82 7.33
CA SER A 140 23.65 -8.83 7.54
C SER A 140 24.10 -7.63 8.39
N VAL A 141 23.62 -6.42 8.10
CA VAL A 141 23.96 -5.22 8.89
C VAL A 141 23.36 -5.30 10.30
N ASP A 142 22.12 -5.77 10.44
CA ASP A 142 21.46 -5.95 11.75
C ASP A 142 22.20 -6.95 12.66
N GLU A 143 22.72 -8.04 12.09
CA GLU A 143 23.53 -9.05 12.78
C GLU A 143 24.95 -8.52 13.10
N ILE A 144 25.63 -7.85 12.16
CA ILE A 144 26.97 -7.25 12.38
C ILE A 144 26.94 -6.21 13.50
N ILE A 145 25.92 -5.34 13.53
CA ILE A 145 25.76 -4.38 14.64
C ILE A 145 25.48 -5.11 15.96
N ALA A 146 24.70 -6.19 15.93
CA ALA A 146 24.33 -6.95 17.12
C ALA A 146 25.46 -7.82 17.69
N THR A 147 26.42 -8.26 16.85
CA THR A 147 27.64 -8.95 17.29
C THR A 147 28.69 -7.98 17.83
N LEU A 148 28.92 -6.85 17.14
CA LEU A 148 29.91 -5.84 17.56
C LEU A 148 29.49 -5.06 18.81
N GLY A 149 28.27 -4.51 18.84
CA GLY A 149 27.81 -3.64 19.92
C GLY A 149 27.04 -4.34 21.04
N GLY A 150 26.81 -5.65 20.90
CA GLY A 150 25.97 -6.46 21.80
C GLY A 150 24.48 -6.25 21.57
N HIS A 151 23.72 -7.35 21.53
CA HIS A 151 22.30 -7.36 21.16
C HIS A 151 21.45 -6.37 21.97
N ARG A 152 21.59 -6.35 23.30
CA ARG A 152 20.75 -5.54 24.20
C ARG A 152 21.02 -4.03 24.11
N ARG A 153 22.28 -3.62 23.88
CA ARG A 153 22.68 -2.20 23.77
C ARG A 153 22.29 -1.61 22.42
N THR A 154 22.35 -2.40 21.36
CA THR A 154 22.08 -1.95 19.99
C THR A 154 20.62 -2.12 19.55
N ALA A 155 19.82 -2.93 20.25
CA ALA A 155 18.42 -3.24 19.93
C ALA A 155 17.54 -2.03 19.53
N ARG A 156 17.76 -0.86 20.14
CA ARG A 156 16.95 0.34 19.88
C ARG A 156 17.23 1.04 18.55
N TRP A 157 18.40 0.84 17.94
CA TRP A 157 18.83 1.61 16.76
C TRP A 157 19.41 0.77 15.62
N ARG A 158 19.84 -0.48 15.88
CA ARG A 158 20.40 -1.39 14.86
C ARG A 158 19.51 -1.55 13.63
N ALA A 159 18.21 -1.77 13.85
CA ALA A 159 17.23 -1.95 12.76
C ALA A 159 16.94 -0.66 11.98
N LEU A 160 17.09 0.51 12.61
CA LEU A 160 17.00 1.82 11.95
C LEU A 160 18.17 1.97 10.96
N LEU A 161 19.40 1.73 11.43
CA LEU A 161 20.61 1.86 10.61
C LEU A 161 20.68 0.78 9.52
N ALA A 162 20.35 -0.47 9.84
CA ALA A 162 20.26 -1.55 8.87
C ALA A 162 19.21 -1.28 7.79
N GLY A 163 18.04 -0.74 8.17
CA GLY A 163 17.00 -0.34 7.21
C GLY A 163 17.41 0.84 6.32
N ALA A 164 18.26 1.75 6.82
CA ALA A 164 18.84 2.83 6.02
C ALA A 164 19.89 2.31 5.02
N ILE A 165 20.81 1.46 5.48
CA ILE A 165 21.90 0.88 4.66
C ILE A 165 21.36 -0.12 3.62
N ALA A 166 20.24 -0.79 3.89
CA ALA A 166 19.56 -1.61 2.91
C ALA A 166 18.84 -0.78 1.81
N GLY A 167 18.45 0.46 2.10
CA GLY A 167 17.69 1.33 1.19
C GLY A 167 18.27 1.50 -0.23
N PRO A 168 19.58 1.76 -0.41
CA PRO A 168 20.24 1.87 -1.71
C PRO A 168 20.07 0.67 -2.66
N SER A 169 19.69 -0.52 -2.16
CA SER A 169 19.28 -1.66 -3.01
C SER A 169 18.24 -1.31 -4.08
N MET A 170 17.42 -0.26 -3.89
CA MET A 170 16.46 0.19 -4.90
C MET A 170 17.13 0.62 -6.23
N LEU A 171 18.43 0.91 -6.26
CA LEU A 171 19.17 1.15 -7.50
C LEU A 171 19.14 -0.06 -8.47
N LEU A 172 18.93 -1.28 -7.94
CA LEU A 172 18.92 -2.53 -8.72
C LEU A 172 17.67 -2.69 -9.61
N THR A 173 16.58 -1.96 -9.34
CA THR A 173 15.42 -1.92 -10.25
C THR A 173 15.75 -1.16 -11.54
N GLY A 174 16.70 -0.22 -11.48
CA GLY A 174 17.34 0.43 -12.62
C GLY A 174 18.03 1.75 -12.25
N LEU A 175 19.21 1.98 -12.83
CA LEU A 175 20.05 3.15 -12.57
C LEU A 175 19.40 4.47 -13.06
N ASN A 176 18.69 4.42 -14.20
CA ASN A 176 18.01 5.58 -14.80
C ASN A 176 16.50 5.61 -14.55
N THR A 177 15.92 4.58 -13.93
CA THR A 177 14.49 4.53 -13.60
C THR A 177 14.24 5.09 -12.21
N GLN A 178 13.69 6.30 -12.14
CA GLN A 178 13.25 6.88 -10.87
C GLN A 178 11.94 6.25 -10.41
N HIS A 179 11.88 5.89 -9.13
CA HIS A 179 10.69 5.29 -8.51
C HIS A 179 10.09 6.20 -7.42
N THR A 180 10.07 7.51 -7.67
CA THR A 180 9.48 8.57 -6.81
C THR A 180 8.10 8.17 -6.28
N SER A 181 7.21 7.78 -7.18
CA SER A 181 5.87 7.24 -6.92
C SER A 181 5.80 6.10 -5.91
N LEU A 182 6.84 5.25 -5.83
CA LEU A 182 6.92 4.13 -4.89
C LEU A 182 7.59 4.59 -3.59
N ALA A 183 8.67 5.38 -3.67
CA ALA A 183 9.38 5.93 -2.53
C ALA A 183 8.46 6.80 -1.65
N ILE A 184 7.69 7.72 -2.24
CA ILE A 184 6.73 8.59 -1.51
C ILE A 184 5.62 7.74 -0.85
N TYR A 185 5.15 6.68 -1.52
CA TYR A 185 4.14 5.79 -0.94
C TYR A 185 4.68 4.98 0.25
N ILE A 186 5.94 4.52 0.19
CA ILE A 186 6.59 3.81 1.29
C ILE A 186 6.92 4.79 2.44
N LEU A 187 7.32 6.04 2.14
CA LEU A 187 7.46 7.11 3.13
C LEU A 187 6.14 7.38 3.86
N MET A 188 5.03 7.45 3.13
CA MET A 188 3.71 7.63 3.71
C MET A 188 3.32 6.46 4.63
N ARG A 189 3.66 5.22 4.25
CA ARG A 189 3.48 4.04 5.12
C ARG A 189 4.38 4.09 6.35
N ALA A 190 5.63 4.52 6.18
CA ALA A 190 6.60 4.69 7.27
C ALA A 190 6.12 5.73 8.30
N ALA A 191 5.66 6.90 7.84
CA ALA A 191 5.12 7.96 8.69
C ALA A 191 3.90 7.51 9.52
N VAL A 192 3.01 6.68 8.94
CA VAL A 192 1.84 6.12 9.64
C VAL A 192 2.22 5.04 10.66
N LEU A 193 3.30 4.29 10.44
CA LEU A 193 3.82 3.36 11.43
C LEU A 193 4.52 4.13 12.56
N ALA A 194 5.39 5.07 12.22
CA ALA A 194 6.08 5.94 13.17
C ALA A 194 5.12 6.71 14.08
N SER A 195 4.03 7.26 13.53
CA SER A 195 3.05 7.99 14.34
C SER A 195 2.29 7.10 15.31
N ARG A 196 1.96 5.86 14.94
CA ARG A 196 1.37 4.87 15.86
C ARG A 196 2.34 4.47 16.98
N CYS A 197 3.62 4.25 16.67
CA CYS A 197 4.65 4.06 17.68
C CYS A 197 4.78 5.31 18.59
N GLY A 198 4.69 6.51 18.01
CA GLY A 198 4.69 7.80 18.72
C GLY A 198 3.50 7.95 19.68
N ILE A 199 2.30 7.54 19.27
CA ILE A 199 1.08 7.52 20.11
C ILE A 199 1.27 6.59 21.33
N LYS A 200 1.89 5.43 21.14
CA LYS A 200 2.19 4.46 22.21
C LYS A 200 3.32 4.92 23.15
N SER A 201 4.21 5.78 22.68
CA SER A 201 5.34 6.30 23.45
C SER A 201 4.91 7.32 24.51
N LYS A 202 5.31 7.10 25.78
CA LYS A 202 5.05 8.04 26.88
C LYS A 202 5.53 9.47 26.63
N ARG A 203 6.55 9.68 25.78
CA ARG A 203 7.15 10.99 25.49
C ARG A 203 6.48 11.73 24.33
N PHE A 204 6.02 11.00 23.31
CA PHE A 204 5.42 11.59 22.09
C PHE A 204 3.90 11.45 22.02
N GLY A 205 3.29 10.66 22.91
CA GLY A 205 1.87 10.35 22.89
C GLY A 205 0.96 11.58 22.96
N HIS A 206 1.38 12.66 23.63
CA HIS A 206 0.60 13.91 23.66
C HIS A 206 0.63 14.65 22.31
N ILE A 207 1.81 14.77 21.68
CA ILE A 207 2.01 15.45 20.39
C ILE A 207 1.33 14.67 19.25
N CYS A 208 1.36 13.33 19.30
CA CYS A 208 0.74 12.49 18.27
C CYS A 208 -0.76 12.22 18.51
N LYS A 209 -1.33 12.65 19.64
CA LYS A 209 -2.76 12.45 19.99
C LYS A 209 -3.74 13.05 18.96
N PRO A 210 -3.52 14.23 18.34
CA PRO A 210 -4.39 14.75 17.29
C PRO A 210 -4.50 13.81 16.07
N LEU A 211 -3.46 13.00 15.82
CA LEU A 211 -3.43 12.06 14.70
C LEU A 211 -4.31 10.81 14.93
N THR A 212 -4.86 10.60 16.13
CA THR A 212 -5.84 9.54 16.41
C THR A 212 -7.28 9.93 16.10
N TRP A 213 -7.52 11.07 15.45
CA TRP A 213 -8.88 11.55 15.19
C TRP A 213 -9.73 10.52 14.43
N ALA A 214 -10.94 10.24 14.95
CA ALA A 214 -11.81 9.17 14.48
C ALA A 214 -12.16 9.26 12.97
N HIS A 215 -12.15 10.47 12.41
CA HIS A 215 -12.44 10.77 11.00
C HIS A 215 -11.23 11.28 10.21
N GLY A 216 -10.01 11.12 10.74
CA GLY A 216 -8.78 11.52 10.07
C GLY A 216 -8.58 10.85 8.71
N ASP A 217 -9.12 9.65 8.50
CA ASP A 217 -9.16 9.00 7.17
C ASP A 217 -9.98 9.82 6.16
N ILE A 218 -11.14 10.35 6.55
CA ILE A 218 -11.96 11.18 5.65
C ILE A 218 -11.29 12.53 5.41
N PHE A 219 -10.71 13.17 6.44
CA PHE A 219 -10.03 14.45 6.28
C PHE A 219 -8.78 14.37 5.39
N LEU A 220 -7.96 13.33 5.56
CA LEU A 220 -6.83 13.06 4.66
C LEU A 220 -7.29 12.83 3.22
N MET A 221 -8.45 12.19 3.02
CA MET A 221 -9.05 12.09 1.68
C MET A 221 -9.44 13.46 1.14
N CYS A 222 -10.18 14.29 1.89
CA CYS A 222 -10.56 15.65 1.47
C CYS A 222 -9.35 16.50 1.07
N LEU A 223 -8.30 16.51 1.89
CA LEU A 223 -7.04 17.19 1.58
C LEU A 223 -6.39 16.65 0.30
N SER A 224 -6.33 15.32 0.14
CA SER A 224 -5.78 14.67 -1.05
C SER A 224 -6.59 15.00 -2.30
N SER A 225 -7.93 15.01 -2.21
CA SER A 225 -8.86 15.34 -3.28
C SER A 225 -8.71 16.78 -3.73
N SER A 226 -8.56 17.72 -2.79
CA SER A 226 -8.32 19.12 -3.08
C SER A 226 -7.10 19.31 -3.98
N GLN A 227 -5.98 18.65 -3.66
CA GLN A 227 -4.77 18.72 -4.48
C GLN A 227 -4.91 17.97 -5.80
N ILE A 228 -5.33 16.69 -5.77
CA ILE A 228 -5.39 15.81 -6.96
C ILE A 228 -6.33 16.36 -8.02
N LEU A 229 -7.53 16.79 -7.64
CA LEU A 229 -8.55 17.20 -8.60
C LEU A 229 -8.32 18.64 -9.09
N SER A 230 -7.76 19.52 -8.24
CA SER A 230 -7.28 20.84 -8.70
C SER A 230 -6.11 20.68 -9.68
N ALA A 231 -5.15 19.80 -9.39
CA ALA A 231 -4.08 19.45 -10.33
C ALA A 231 -4.63 18.84 -11.62
N TYR A 232 -5.61 17.95 -11.55
CA TYR A 232 -6.27 17.34 -12.72
C TYR A 232 -6.93 18.36 -13.65
N ILE A 233 -7.49 19.45 -13.10
CA ILE A 233 -8.12 20.52 -13.90
C ILE A 233 -7.07 21.53 -14.38
N LEU A 234 -6.21 22.02 -13.48
CA LEU A 234 -5.35 23.18 -13.72
C LEU A 234 -3.97 22.81 -14.29
N LYS A 235 -3.38 21.68 -13.85
CA LYS A 235 -2.04 21.23 -14.26
C LYS A 235 -1.93 19.69 -14.33
N PRO A 236 -2.54 19.06 -15.36
CA PRO A 236 -2.60 17.61 -15.49
C PRO A 236 -1.24 16.91 -15.52
N GLU A 237 -0.19 17.60 -15.98
CA GLU A 237 1.18 17.06 -16.08
C GLU A 237 1.89 16.88 -14.74
N SER A 238 1.38 17.49 -13.66
CA SER A 238 1.90 17.24 -12.30
C SER A 238 1.55 15.85 -11.75
N LEU A 239 0.68 15.10 -12.45
CA LEU A 239 0.19 13.79 -12.02
C LEU A 239 0.83 12.66 -12.85
N PRO A 240 1.16 11.50 -12.24
CA PRO A 240 1.75 10.36 -12.94
C PRO A 240 0.91 9.92 -14.15
N PRO A 241 1.50 9.57 -15.32
CA PRO A 241 0.74 9.30 -16.55
C PRO A 241 -0.34 8.21 -16.43
N THR A 242 -0.07 7.14 -15.67
CA THR A 242 -1.04 6.07 -15.41
C THR A 242 -2.21 6.54 -14.54
N TYR A 243 -1.96 7.48 -13.62
CA TYR A 243 -2.97 8.08 -12.77
C TYR A 243 -3.79 9.14 -13.51
N LYS A 244 -3.13 9.96 -14.35
CA LYS A 244 -3.79 10.88 -15.30
C LYS A 244 -4.76 10.13 -16.23
N SER A 245 -4.34 8.99 -16.79
CA SER A 245 -5.21 8.12 -17.60
C SER A 245 -6.43 7.59 -16.82
N PHE A 246 -6.24 7.18 -15.56
CA PHE A 246 -7.33 6.77 -14.67
C PHE A 246 -8.31 7.93 -14.41
N LEU A 247 -7.80 9.14 -14.14
CA LEU A 247 -8.62 10.33 -13.91
C LEU A 247 -9.39 10.75 -15.16
N ASN A 248 -8.78 10.77 -16.36
CA ASN A 248 -9.50 11.03 -17.61
C ASN A 248 -10.68 10.06 -17.78
N LYS A 249 -10.46 8.76 -17.55
CA LYS A 249 -11.48 7.72 -17.70
C LYS A 249 -12.65 7.86 -16.72
N HIS A 250 -12.39 8.20 -15.45
CA HIS A 250 -13.41 8.26 -14.42
C HIS A 250 -14.05 9.65 -14.28
N GLY A 251 -13.27 10.71 -14.46
CA GLY A 251 -13.69 12.10 -14.56
C GLY A 251 -14.61 12.36 -15.76
N GLY A 252 -14.47 11.58 -16.84
CA GLY A 252 -15.50 11.45 -17.88
C GLY A 252 -15.85 12.76 -18.60
N LYS A 253 -14.86 13.63 -18.75
CA LYS A 253 -14.91 14.87 -19.54
C LYS A 253 -13.78 14.84 -20.55
N ASP A 254 -14.02 15.50 -21.68
CA ASP A 254 -12.99 15.68 -22.69
C ASP A 254 -11.89 16.65 -22.22
N ILE A 255 -10.70 16.52 -22.79
CA ILE A 255 -9.54 17.38 -22.50
C ILE A 255 -9.86 18.83 -22.87
N VAL A 256 -10.62 19.07 -23.94
CA VAL A 256 -11.02 20.42 -24.36
C VAL A 256 -11.91 21.09 -23.30
N ILE A 257 -12.85 20.35 -22.70
CA ILE A 257 -13.69 20.84 -21.59
C ILE A 257 -12.83 21.22 -20.37
N LEU A 258 -11.84 20.38 -20.01
CA LEU A 258 -10.93 20.67 -18.90
C LEU A 258 -10.09 21.92 -19.15
N GLN A 259 -9.61 22.11 -20.39
CA GLN A 259 -8.86 23.29 -20.80
C GLN A 259 -9.72 24.56 -20.73
N GLY A 260 -10.98 24.54 -21.16
CA GLY A 260 -11.91 25.67 -20.98
C GLY A 260 -12.17 26.02 -19.52
N ILE A 261 -12.30 25.02 -18.63
CA ILE A 261 -12.43 25.23 -17.17
C ILE A 261 -11.15 25.82 -16.57
N LYS A 262 -9.98 25.44 -17.09
CA LYS A 262 -8.69 26.00 -16.68
C LYS A 262 -8.51 27.45 -17.14
N GLU A 263 -8.89 27.77 -18.37
CA GLU A 263 -8.80 29.14 -18.93
C GLU A 263 -9.57 30.13 -18.05
N ILE A 264 -10.85 29.86 -17.79
CA ILE A 264 -11.67 30.69 -16.89
C ILE A 264 -11.16 30.72 -15.44
N ALA A 265 -10.73 29.58 -14.88
CA ALA A 265 -10.27 29.52 -13.48
C ALA A 265 -8.96 30.29 -13.23
N CYS A 266 -8.13 30.42 -14.27
CA CYS A 266 -6.90 31.19 -14.27
C CYS A 266 -7.07 32.64 -14.75
N GLY A 267 -8.27 33.04 -15.21
CA GLY A 267 -8.52 34.38 -15.77
C GLY A 267 -7.85 34.62 -17.13
N ILE A 268 -7.57 33.56 -17.89
CA ILE A 268 -6.98 33.61 -19.23
C ILE A 268 -8.12 33.77 -20.25
N PRO A 269 -8.00 34.63 -21.29
CA PRO A 269 -9.00 34.71 -22.35
C PRO A 269 -9.20 33.35 -23.01
N PHE A 270 -10.45 33.00 -23.31
CA PHE A 270 -10.75 31.70 -23.88
C PHE A 270 -10.14 31.52 -25.28
N THR A 271 -9.51 30.36 -25.49
CA THR A 271 -9.03 29.94 -26.82
C THR A 271 -9.77 28.70 -27.34
N THR A 272 -10.51 28.01 -26.47
CA THR A 272 -11.09 26.69 -26.76
C THR A 272 -12.60 26.64 -26.99
N LEU A 273 -13.34 27.77 -26.95
CA LEU A 273 -14.82 27.76 -27.00
C LEU A 273 -15.38 27.04 -28.23
N GLU A 274 -14.92 27.37 -29.44
CA GLU A 274 -15.36 26.74 -30.68
C GLU A 274 -15.12 25.21 -30.67
N ALA A 275 -14.04 24.76 -30.04
CA ALA A 275 -13.73 23.34 -29.90
C ALA A 275 -14.65 22.63 -28.89
N ILE A 276 -15.11 23.35 -27.84
CA ILE A 276 -16.12 22.85 -26.89
C ILE A 276 -17.50 22.79 -27.56
N GLU A 277 -17.89 23.82 -28.30
CA GLU A 277 -19.16 23.85 -29.06
C GLU A 277 -19.19 22.70 -30.09
N LYS A 278 -18.12 22.53 -30.88
CA LYS A 278 -17.96 21.42 -31.82
C LYS A 278 -17.99 20.05 -31.14
N TYR A 279 -17.45 19.93 -29.92
CA TYR A 279 -17.53 18.69 -29.14
C TYR A 279 -18.98 18.36 -28.76
N TYR A 280 -19.73 19.33 -28.24
CA TYR A 280 -21.15 19.13 -27.88
C TYR A 280 -22.02 18.88 -29.13
N TYR A 281 -21.77 19.58 -30.23
CA TYR A 281 -22.44 19.34 -31.52
C TYR A 281 -22.21 17.90 -32.01
N SER A 282 -21.00 17.36 -31.85
CA SER A 282 -20.71 15.96 -32.19
C SER A 282 -21.45 14.93 -31.32
N MET A 283 -21.95 15.36 -30.15
CA MET A 283 -22.82 14.58 -29.27
C MET A 283 -24.32 14.83 -29.51
N GLY A 284 -24.68 15.64 -30.52
CA GLY A 284 -26.06 15.98 -30.84
C GLY A 284 -26.67 17.10 -29.99
N VAL A 285 -25.84 17.91 -29.30
CA VAL A 285 -26.29 19.06 -28.49
C VAL A 285 -25.75 20.34 -29.10
N ASP A 286 -26.63 21.17 -29.65
CA ASP A 286 -26.26 22.51 -30.10
C ASP A 286 -26.20 23.47 -28.91
N ILE A 287 -25.03 24.05 -28.65
CA ILE A 287 -24.83 25.05 -27.59
C ILE A 287 -24.01 26.21 -28.14
N LYS A 288 -24.33 27.41 -27.66
CA LYS A 288 -23.55 28.63 -27.90
C LYS A 288 -23.01 29.14 -26.56
N LEU A 289 -21.69 29.28 -26.46
CA LEU A 289 -21.01 29.68 -25.24
C LEU A 289 -20.74 31.19 -25.25
N ASP A 290 -21.02 31.86 -24.14
CA ASP A 290 -20.73 33.29 -23.96
C ASP A 290 -19.25 33.49 -23.58
N PRO A 291 -18.44 34.22 -24.38
CA PRO A 291 -17.05 34.54 -24.06
C PRO A 291 -16.87 35.33 -22.75
N GLN A 292 -17.91 36.00 -22.24
CA GLN A 292 -17.88 36.76 -20.99
C GLN A 292 -18.40 35.98 -19.78
N MET A 293 -18.68 34.67 -19.93
CA MET A 293 -19.22 33.86 -18.83
C MET A 293 -18.27 33.79 -17.62
N LYS A 294 -18.82 34.01 -16.42
CA LYS A 294 -18.07 33.95 -15.14
C LYS A 294 -18.23 32.62 -14.39
N VAL A 295 -19.08 31.73 -14.90
CA VAL A 295 -19.44 30.44 -14.29
C VAL A 295 -19.45 29.36 -15.39
N PRO A 296 -18.56 28.34 -15.32
CA PRO A 296 -18.35 27.38 -16.41
C PRO A 296 -19.40 26.25 -16.45
N CYS A 297 -20.61 26.48 -15.95
CA CYS A 297 -21.66 25.47 -15.93
C CYS A 297 -21.98 24.96 -17.35
N SER A 298 -22.15 25.87 -18.30
CA SER A 298 -22.41 25.51 -19.72
C SER A 298 -21.24 24.75 -20.36
N ILE A 299 -19.98 25.06 -20.01
CA ILE A 299 -18.80 24.27 -20.43
C ILE A 299 -18.83 22.86 -19.81
N ILE A 300 -19.24 22.74 -18.54
CA ILE A 300 -19.19 21.46 -17.82
C ILE A 300 -20.31 20.52 -18.27
N HIS A 301 -21.52 21.01 -18.51
CA HIS A 301 -22.70 20.16 -18.70
C HIS A 301 -23.62 20.55 -19.86
N GLY A 302 -23.22 21.49 -20.72
CA GLY A 302 -23.98 21.87 -21.91
C GLY A 302 -25.37 22.40 -21.56
N ASP A 303 -26.37 21.86 -22.25
CA ASP A 303 -27.80 22.12 -22.09
C ASP A 303 -28.40 21.61 -20.76
N GLN A 304 -27.76 20.63 -20.11
CA GLN A 304 -28.34 19.97 -18.94
C GLN A 304 -28.38 20.88 -17.70
N ALA A 305 -29.47 20.83 -16.95
CA ALA A 305 -29.50 21.44 -15.62
C ALA A 305 -28.49 20.77 -14.66
N CYS A 306 -27.82 21.54 -13.79
CA CYS A 306 -26.73 21.04 -12.93
C CYS A 306 -27.11 19.77 -12.14
N GLY A 307 -28.33 19.72 -11.58
CA GLY A 307 -28.82 18.56 -10.83
C GLY A 307 -29.04 17.32 -11.70
N ALA A 308 -29.60 17.51 -12.90
CA ALA A 308 -29.78 16.43 -13.88
C ALA A 308 -28.42 15.87 -14.33
N HIS A 309 -27.44 16.74 -14.57
CA HIS A 309 -26.07 16.34 -14.89
C HIS A 309 -25.41 15.51 -13.76
N VAL A 310 -25.60 15.89 -12.49
CA VAL A 310 -25.04 15.12 -11.36
C VAL A 310 -25.62 13.70 -11.33
N VAL A 311 -26.92 13.53 -11.57
CA VAL A 311 -27.57 12.20 -11.60
C VAL A 311 -27.16 11.40 -12.85
N SER A 312 -27.18 12.02 -14.03
CA SER A 312 -26.80 11.34 -15.29
C SER A 312 -25.34 10.90 -15.25
N PHE A 313 -24.44 11.77 -14.78
CA PHE A 313 -23.03 11.48 -14.59
C PHE A 313 -22.79 10.40 -13.51
N LEU A 314 -23.56 10.39 -12.41
CA LEU A 314 -23.45 9.35 -11.38
C LEU A 314 -23.72 7.95 -11.94
N ILE A 315 -24.78 7.79 -12.72
CA ILE A 315 -25.15 6.52 -13.36
C ILE A 315 -24.06 6.09 -14.35
N GLN A 316 -23.56 7.02 -15.18
CA GLN A 316 -22.45 6.75 -16.10
C GLN A 316 -21.15 6.37 -15.37
N ALA A 317 -20.79 7.10 -14.32
CA ALA A 317 -19.60 6.85 -13.51
C ALA A 317 -19.67 5.50 -12.80
N TYR A 318 -20.86 5.09 -12.31
CA TYR A 318 -21.07 3.77 -11.73
C TYR A 318 -20.87 2.65 -12.76
N LYS A 319 -21.44 2.79 -13.98
CA LYS A 319 -21.19 1.88 -15.11
C LYS A 319 -19.69 1.80 -15.47
N ARG A 320 -18.96 2.91 -15.43
CA ARG A 320 -17.49 2.96 -15.64
C ARG A 320 -16.69 2.33 -14.48
N ALA A 321 -17.18 2.37 -13.25
CA ALA A 321 -16.49 1.87 -12.06
C ALA A 321 -16.62 0.34 -11.85
N LEU A 322 -17.78 -0.24 -12.16
CA LEU A 322 -18.04 -1.68 -12.04
C LEU A 322 -16.93 -2.60 -12.62
N PRO A 323 -16.49 -2.45 -13.88
CA PRO A 323 -15.47 -3.34 -14.47
C PRO A 323 -14.08 -3.18 -13.84
N VAL A 324 -13.82 -2.11 -13.07
CA VAL A 324 -12.55 -1.91 -12.35
C VAL A 324 -12.56 -2.68 -11.02
N TYR A 325 -13.67 -2.64 -10.26
CA TYR A 325 -13.74 -3.29 -8.95
C TYR A 325 -14.14 -4.76 -9.01
N LEU A 326 -14.92 -5.19 -10.01
CA LEU A 326 -15.37 -6.58 -10.10
C LEU A 326 -14.21 -7.59 -10.10
N PRO A 327 -13.11 -7.42 -10.88
CA PRO A 327 -11.95 -8.31 -10.80
C PRO A 327 -11.23 -8.24 -9.44
N VAL A 328 -11.12 -7.05 -8.85
CA VAL A 328 -10.41 -6.82 -7.57
C VAL A 328 -11.07 -7.56 -6.40
N TYR A 329 -12.40 -7.70 -6.40
CA TYR A 329 -13.11 -8.49 -5.39
C TYR A 329 -13.25 -9.97 -5.76
N LEU A 330 -13.42 -10.28 -7.05
CA LEU A 330 -13.66 -11.66 -7.50
C LEU A 330 -12.38 -12.51 -7.53
N ILE A 331 -11.25 -11.97 -7.99
CA ILE A 331 -9.99 -12.73 -8.12
C ILE A 331 -9.49 -13.24 -6.76
N PRO A 332 -9.40 -12.43 -5.68
CA PRO A 332 -9.00 -12.94 -4.36
C PRO A 332 -10.00 -13.95 -3.79
N ALA A 333 -11.29 -13.80 -4.07
CA ALA A 333 -12.30 -14.80 -3.66
C ALA A 333 -12.04 -16.15 -4.35
N LEU A 334 -11.82 -16.15 -5.67
CA LEU A 334 -11.56 -17.37 -6.46
C LEU A 334 -10.23 -18.05 -6.07
N ILE A 335 -9.16 -17.27 -5.84
CA ILE A 335 -7.83 -17.82 -5.52
C ILE A 335 -7.74 -18.25 -4.06
N VAL A 336 -8.01 -17.35 -3.11
CA VAL A 336 -7.73 -17.56 -1.68
C VAL A 336 -8.85 -18.33 -0.99
N HIS A 337 -10.10 -18.15 -1.43
CA HIS A 337 -11.26 -18.79 -0.81
C HIS A 337 -11.83 -19.95 -1.65
N ARG A 338 -11.04 -20.56 -2.55
CA ARG A 338 -11.45 -21.73 -3.37
C ARG A 338 -12.19 -22.80 -2.57
N GLN A 339 -11.61 -23.29 -1.47
CA GLN A 339 -12.24 -24.33 -0.64
C GLN A 339 -13.52 -23.83 0.07
N GLY A 340 -13.57 -22.55 0.44
CA GLY A 340 -14.76 -21.94 1.06
C GLY A 340 -15.89 -21.69 0.06
N LEU A 341 -15.57 -21.34 -1.19
CA LEU A 341 -16.52 -21.15 -2.29
C LEU A 341 -17.29 -22.41 -2.60
N TRP A 342 -16.64 -23.58 -2.56
CA TRP A 342 -17.31 -24.87 -2.77
C TRP A 342 -18.25 -25.23 -1.62
N LYS A 343 -17.95 -24.83 -0.38
CA LYS A 343 -18.80 -25.11 0.79
C LYS A 343 -19.94 -24.10 1.00
N LYS A 344 -19.74 -22.80 0.69
CA LYS A 344 -20.75 -21.73 0.88
C LYS A 344 -20.69 -20.69 -0.27
N PRO A 345 -21.04 -21.06 -1.51
CA PRO A 345 -20.86 -20.20 -2.69
C PRO A 345 -21.67 -18.90 -2.61
N LYS A 346 -22.98 -19.00 -2.31
CA LYS A 346 -23.91 -17.85 -2.28
C LYS A 346 -23.44 -16.76 -1.32
N THR A 347 -23.00 -17.12 -0.10
CA THR A 347 -22.58 -16.17 0.93
C THR A 347 -21.27 -15.44 0.59
N ILE A 348 -20.29 -16.14 0.02
CA ILE A 348 -19.00 -15.53 -0.37
C ILE A 348 -19.20 -14.64 -1.59
N LEU A 349 -19.94 -15.10 -2.60
CA LEU A 349 -20.23 -14.32 -3.80
C LEU A 349 -21.06 -13.06 -3.47
N ALA A 350 -22.09 -13.16 -2.62
CA ALA A 350 -22.87 -12.01 -2.17
C ALA A 350 -22.00 -10.98 -1.41
N LYS A 351 -21.10 -11.43 -0.51
CA LYS A 351 -20.15 -10.54 0.17
C LYS A 351 -19.16 -9.86 -0.80
N GLY A 352 -18.76 -10.56 -1.86
CA GLY A 352 -17.95 -10.02 -2.96
C GLY A 352 -18.70 -8.97 -3.77
N LEU A 353 -19.90 -9.30 -4.27
CA LEU A 353 -20.75 -8.41 -5.05
C LEU A 353 -21.15 -7.15 -4.26
N LEU A 354 -21.52 -7.28 -2.99
CA LEU A 354 -21.79 -6.14 -2.11
C LEU A 354 -20.53 -5.27 -1.90
N GLY A 355 -19.34 -5.89 -1.86
CA GLY A 355 -18.06 -5.18 -1.87
C GLY A 355 -17.83 -4.39 -3.17
N THR A 356 -18.06 -5.01 -4.32
CA THR A 356 -17.97 -4.38 -5.65
C THR A 356 -18.96 -3.23 -5.80
N ALA A 357 -20.22 -3.42 -5.41
CA ALA A 357 -21.26 -2.40 -5.48
C ALA A 357 -20.93 -1.19 -4.59
N ARG A 358 -20.59 -1.42 -3.31
CA ARG A 358 -20.16 -0.36 -2.38
C ARG A 358 -18.95 0.42 -2.90
N SER A 359 -17.96 -0.27 -3.46
CA SER A 359 -16.75 0.35 -4.04
C SER A 359 -17.04 1.17 -5.29
N SER A 360 -17.91 0.65 -6.15
CA SER A 360 -18.30 1.32 -7.40
C SER A 360 -19.13 2.56 -7.10
N LEU A 361 -20.00 2.49 -6.08
CA LEU A 361 -20.78 3.61 -5.56
C LEU A 361 -19.89 4.66 -4.92
N PHE A 362 -18.88 4.26 -4.13
CA PHE A 362 -17.88 5.19 -3.60
C PHE A 362 -17.19 5.96 -4.73
N LEU A 363 -16.65 5.28 -5.75
CA LEU A 363 -15.93 5.94 -6.84
C LEU A 363 -16.86 6.79 -7.72
N SER A 364 -18.10 6.35 -7.97
CA SER A 364 -19.05 7.13 -8.76
C SER A 364 -19.54 8.38 -8.01
N MET A 365 -19.83 8.26 -6.71
CA MET A 365 -20.16 9.41 -5.86
C MET A 365 -18.99 10.36 -5.70
N TYR A 366 -17.76 9.85 -5.62
CA TYR A 366 -16.55 10.67 -5.63
C TYR A 366 -16.46 11.50 -6.92
N CYS A 367 -16.51 10.88 -8.10
CA CYS A 367 -16.43 11.65 -9.36
C CYS A 367 -17.63 12.60 -9.58
N SER A 368 -18.82 12.23 -9.14
CA SER A 368 -20.03 13.08 -9.29
C SER A 368 -20.04 14.26 -8.33
N SER A 369 -19.62 14.05 -7.08
CA SER A 369 -19.57 15.11 -6.07
C SER A 369 -18.51 16.17 -6.38
N ALA A 370 -17.42 15.82 -7.09
CA ALA A 370 -16.45 16.80 -7.57
C ALA A 370 -17.10 17.86 -8.48
N TRP A 371 -17.87 17.41 -9.48
CA TRP A 371 -18.63 18.30 -10.37
C TRP A 371 -19.78 19.01 -9.64
N MET A 372 -20.47 18.32 -8.72
CA MET A 372 -21.54 18.91 -7.92
C MET A 372 -21.06 20.08 -7.06
N TRP A 373 -20.00 19.88 -6.27
CA TRP A 373 -19.48 20.88 -5.33
C TRP A 373 -18.84 22.07 -6.05
N THR A 374 -18.09 21.83 -7.13
CA THR A 374 -17.51 22.91 -7.94
C THR A 374 -18.59 23.76 -8.62
N CYS A 375 -19.58 23.15 -9.29
CA CYS A 375 -20.72 23.88 -9.84
C CYS A 375 -21.53 24.64 -8.78
N LEU A 376 -21.75 24.06 -7.60
CA LEU A 376 -22.45 24.74 -6.51
C LEU A 376 -21.71 26.00 -6.04
N LEU A 377 -20.40 25.90 -5.82
CA LEU A 377 -19.59 27.05 -5.40
C LEU A 377 -19.50 28.12 -6.48
N PHE A 378 -19.28 27.75 -7.75
CA PHE A 378 -19.21 28.72 -8.85
C PHE A 378 -20.54 29.47 -9.01
N ARG A 379 -21.68 28.80 -8.81
CA ARG A 379 -23.01 29.45 -8.82
C ARG A 379 -23.24 30.33 -7.60
N LEU A 380 -22.83 29.90 -6.41
CA LEU A 380 -23.02 30.65 -5.16
C LEU A 380 -22.19 31.95 -5.16
N PHE A 381 -20.92 31.87 -5.56
CA PHE A 381 -20.01 33.02 -5.59
C PHE A 381 -19.98 33.77 -6.94
N LYS A 382 -20.73 33.29 -7.94
CA LYS A 382 -20.81 33.83 -9.32
C LYS A 382 -19.44 34.06 -10.00
N ARG A 383 -18.44 33.23 -9.64
CA ARG A 383 -17.04 33.32 -10.10
C ARG A 383 -16.40 31.94 -10.17
N CYS A 384 -15.46 31.76 -11.09
CA CYS A 384 -14.58 30.60 -11.16
C CYS A 384 -13.13 31.03 -10.99
N ASN A 385 -12.52 30.66 -9.87
CA ASN A 385 -11.12 30.99 -9.55
C ASN A 385 -10.44 29.73 -8.98
N ILE A 386 -9.11 29.64 -9.07
CA ILE A 386 -8.30 28.54 -8.50
C ILE A 386 -8.72 28.13 -7.06
N PRO A 387 -8.93 29.05 -6.09
CA PRO A 387 -9.34 28.67 -4.72
C PRO A 387 -10.74 28.02 -4.66
N MET A 388 -11.66 28.41 -5.55
CA MET A 388 -13.00 27.80 -5.62
C MET A 388 -12.94 26.37 -6.16
N VAL A 389 -12.05 26.11 -7.13
CA VAL A 389 -11.75 24.74 -7.60
C VAL A 389 -11.23 23.89 -6.43
N ALA A 390 -10.30 24.42 -5.63
CA ALA A 390 -9.71 23.70 -4.50
C ALA A 390 -10.71 23.40 -3.37
N ILE A 391 -11.56 24.36 -3.00
CA ILE A 391 -12.60 24.17 -1.96
C ILE A 391 -13.68 23.19 -2.45
N GLY A 392 -14.12 23.29 -3.71
CA GLY A 392 -15.10 22.36 -4.27
C GLY A 392 -14.55 20.94 -4.35
N THR A 393 -13.30 20.79 -4.75
CA THR A 393 -12.68 19.47 -4.82
C THR A 393 -12.35 18.87 -3.44
N PHE A 394 -12.10 19.69 -2.42
CA PHE A 394 -11.93 19.23 -1.03
C PHE A 394 -13.14 18.45 -0.49
N LEU A 395 -14.36 19.00 -0.67
CA LEU A 395 -15.62 18.39 -0.18
C LEU A 395 -15.91 17.02 -0.82
N THR A 396 -15.33 16.73 -1.97
CA THR A 396 -15.41 15.44 -2.66
C THR A 396 -14.93 14.26 -1.79
N GLY A 397 -13.92 14.50 -0.93
CA GLY A 397 -13.36 13.45 -0.08
C GLY A 397 -14.36 12.83 0.91
N LEU A 398 -15.45 13.54 1.23
CA LEU A 398 -16.54 13.04 2.08
C LEU A 398 -17.20 11.76 1.53
N ALA A 399 -17.16 11.56 0.20
CA ALA A 399 -17.66 10.33 -0.44
C ALA A 399 -16.99 9.06 0.13
N LEU A 400 -15.78 9.15 0.70
CA LEU A 400 -15.09 8.02 1.33
C LEU A 400 -15.86 7.41 2.53
N ALA A 401 -16.82 8.13 3.12
CA ALA A 401 -17.76 7.56 4.08
C ALA A 401 -18.51 6.33 3.53
N ILE A 402 -18.74 6.28 2.20
CA ILE A 402 -19.37 5.14 1.52
C ILE A 402 -18.48 3.88 1.56
N GLU A 403 -17.17 3.99 1.77
CA GLU A 403 -16.24 2.85 1.77
C GLU A 403 -16.11 2.18 3.16
N LYS A 404 -15.67 0.91 3.23
CA LYS A 404 -15.51 0.18 4.51
C LYS A 404 -14.36 0.77 5.33
N LYS A 405 -14.55 0.99 6.65
CA LYS A 405 -13.58 1.67 7.55
C LYS A 405 -12.16 1.09 7.48
N SER A 406 -12.01 -0.23 7.33
CA SER A 406 -10.70 -0.90 7.17
C SER A 406 -9.93 -0.49 5.92
N ARG A 407 -10.63 -0.13 4.84
CA ARG A 407 -10.10 0.26 3.54
C ARG A 407 -9.98 1.78 3.35
N ARG A 408 -10.81 2.58 4.04
CA ARG A 408 -10.77 4.06 3.98
C ARG A 408 -9.36 4.61 4.14
N ILE A 409 -8.67 4.22 5.21
CA ILE A 409 -7.29 4.67 5.47
C ILE A 409 -6.29 4.23 4.40
N GLU A 410 -6.48 3.08 3.74
CA GLU A 410 -5.58 2.63 2.67
C GLU A 410 -5.75 3.46 1.40
N ILE A 411 -6.99 3.79 1.05
CA ILE A 411 -7.29 4.68 -0.09
C ILE A 411 -6.76 6.09 0.21
N SER A 412 -7.04 6.61 1.40
CA SER A 412 -6.63 7.96 1.81
C SER A 412 -5.10 8.12 1.75
N LEU A 413 -4.34 7.15 2.24
CA LEU A 413 -2.87 7.18 2.19
C LEU A 413 -2.31 7.00 0.77
N TYR A 414 -2.98 6.21 -0.08
CA TYR A 414 -2.61 6.10 -1.49
C TYR A 414 -2.85 7.43 -2.23
N CYS A 415 -4.02 8.05 -2.04
CA CYS A 415 -4.33 9.36 -2.59
C CYS A 415 -3.39 10.44 -2.04
N LEU A 416 -3.09 10.45 -0.74
CA LEU A 416 -2.19 11.42 -0.12
C LEU A 416 -0.76 11.33 -0.69
N ALA A 417 -0.28 10.12 -1.00
CA ALA A 417 1.00 9.96 -1.70
C ALA A 417 0.99 10.58 -3.11
N ARG A 418 -0.12 10.46 -3.87
CA ARG A 418 -0.28 11.13 -5.19
C ARG A 418 -0.43 12.64 -5.07
N ALA A 419 -1.15 13.10 -4.04
CA ALA A 419 -1.35 14.51 -3.75
C ALA A 419 0.01 15.19 -3.45
N ILE A 420 0.83 14.58 -2.59
CA ILE A 420 2.16 15.09 -2.24
C ILE A 420 3.10 15.10 -3.47
N GLU A 421 3.09 14.05 -4.28
CA GLU A 421 3.86 13.98 -5.53
C GLU A 421 3.49 15.12 -6.50
N SER A 422 2.18 15.35 -6.72
CA SER A 422 1.70 16.48 -7.53
C SER A 422 2.01 17.84 -6.91
N PHE A 423 1.88 17.99 -5.60
CA PHE A 423 2.14 19.24 -4.87
C PHE A 423 3.60 19.66 -5.00
N PHE A 424 4.55 18.75 -4.80
CA PHE A 424 5.97 19.05 -4.98
C PHE A 424 6.32 19.41 -6.43
N THR A 425 5.74 18.74 -7.43
CA THR A 425 5.91 19.12 -8.85
C THR A 425 5.36 20.53 -9.10
N CYS A 426 4.15 20.85 -8.62
CA CYS A 426 3.56 22.17 -8.77
C CYS A 426 4.38 23.28 -8.08
N ILE A 427 4.98 23.02 -6.91
CA ILE A 427 5.86 23.98 -6.21
C ILE A 427 7.19 24.15 -6.96
N ALA A 428 7.77 23.07 -7.48
CA ALA A 428 9.02 23.11 -8.24
C ALA A 428 8.85 23.95 -9.51
N ASP A 429 7.77 23.69 -10.26
CA ASP A 429 7.46 24.45 -11.48
C ASP A 429 7.10 25.92 -11.20
N ALA A 430 6.71 26.26 -9.96
CA ALA A 430 6.45 27.62 -9.51
C ALA A 430 7.71 28.34 -8.99
N GLY A 431 8.89 27.71 -9.07
CA GLY A 431 10.19 28.29 -8.70
C GLY A 431 10.47 28.37 -7.20
N TYR A 432 9.59 27.86 -6.34
CA TYR A 432 9.74 27.94 -4.88
C TYR A 432 10.67 26.87 -4.29
N LEU A 433 10.97 25.80 -5.03
CA LEU A 433 12.02 24.85 -4.65
C LEU A 433 13.30 25.19 -5.40
N PRO A 434 14.45 25.25 -4.71
CA PRO A 434 15.73 25.38 -5.40
C PRO A 434 15.91 24.21 -6.36
N GLU A 435 16.39 24.47 -7.57
CA GLU A 435 16.79 23.42 -8.51
C GLU A 435 17.87 22.54 -7.85
N SER A 436 17.44 21.41 -7.28
CA SER A 436 18.30 20.46 -6.57
C SER A 436 19.18 19.67 -7.56
N LYS A 437 20.11 20.38 -8.22
CA LYS A 437 21.05 19.85 -9.23
C LYS A 437 21.97 18.73 -8.69
N ASN A 438 22.07 18.58 -7.36
CA ASN A 438 22.92 17.58 -6.71
C ASN A 438 22.25 16.23 -6.41
N LEU A 439 20.92 16.14 -6.24
CA LEU A 439 20.26 14.89 -5.84
C LEU A 439 19.65 14.12 -7.04
N LYS A 440 20.53 13.61 -7.92
CA LYS A 440 20.16 12.80 -9.11
C LYS A 440 19.24 11.60 -8.83
N ARG A 441 19.20 11.10 -7.57
CA ARG A 441 18.38 9.97 -7.09
C ARG A 441 17.73 10.26 -5.72
N ALA A 442 16.99 11.36 -5.60
CA ALA A 442 16.23 11.69 -4.39
C ALA A 442 15.22 10.58 -3.98
N ASP A 443 14.73 9.80 -4.95
CA ASP A 443 13.87 8.63 -4.71
C ASP A 443 14.54 7.57 -3.81
N VAL A 444 15.85 7.34 -3.99
CA VAL A 444 16.63 6.39 -3.17
C VAL A 444 16.82 6.90 -1.75
N VAL A 445 17.08 8.20 -1.57
CA VAL A 445 17.20 8.82 -0.23
C VAL A 445 15.87 8.69 0.53
N VAL A 446 14.76 9.08 -0.11
CA VAL A 446 13.41 8.94 0.46
C VAL A 446 13.09 7.50 0.80
N PHE A 447 13.36 6.55 -0.11
CA PHE A 447 13.15 5.12 0.15
C PHE A 447 13.97 4.64 1.36
N SER A 448 15.24 5.04 1.46
CA SER A 448 16.16 4.62 2.54
C SER A 448 15.74 5.13 3.92
N ILE A 449 15.29 6.39 4.00
CA ILE A 449 14.68 6.96 5.22
C ILE A 449 13.41 6.19 5.59
N SER A 450 12.60 5.85 4.59
CA SER A 450 11.34 5.12 4.80
C SER A 450 11.57 3.71 5.31
N THR A 451 12.53 2.97 4.75
CA THR A 451 12.86 1.60 5.16
C THR A 451 13.53 1.57 6.53
N ALA A 452 14.38 2.56 6.86
CA ALA A 452 14.90 2.75 8.21
C ALA A 452 13.76 2.83 9.24
N ILE A 453 12.80 3.74 9.02
CA ILE A 453 11.66 3.94 9.92
C ILE A 453 10.81 2.67 10.03
N ILE A 454 10.49 2.01 8.91
CA ILE A 454 9.69 0.78 8.91
C ILE A 454 10.37 -0.34 9.71
N MET A 455 11.68 -0.55 9.50
CA MET A 455 12.43 -1.62 10.18
C MET A 455 12.65 -1.32 11.67
N HIS A 456 12.84 -0.06 12.04
CA HIS A 456 12.83 0.37 13.43
C HIS A 456 11.48 0.08 14.11
N CYS A 457 10.35 0.41 13.46
CA CYS A 457 9.02 0.08 13.98
C CYS A 457 8.83 -1.45 14.11
N TYR A 458 9.29 -2.22 13.12
CA TYR A 458 9.23 -3.69 13.11
C TYR A 458 10.06 -4.33 14.24
N ALA A 459 11.20 -3.73 14.61
CA ALA A 459 12.04 -4.27 15.68
C ALA A 459 11.52 -3.95 17.10
N ILE A 460 10.82 -2.83 17.29
CA ILE A 460 10.41 -2.36 18.62
C ILE A 460 8.92 -2.60 18.93
N GLU A 461 8.01 -2.23 18.02
CA GLU A 461 6.55 -2.20 18.28
C GLU A 461 5.79 -2.97 17.19
N ARG A 462 5.84 -4.30 17.26
CA ARG A 462 5.30 -5.21 16.23
C ARG A 462 3.77 -5.20 16.14
N ASP A 463 3.08 -4.90 17.24
CA ASP A 463 1.61 -4.77 17.33
C ASP A 463 1.05 -3.61 16.50
N VAL A 464 1.87 -2.64 16.13
CA VAL A 464 1.51 -1.51 15.26
C VAL A 464 1.21 -1.95 13.82
N PHE A 465 1.76 -3.09 13.39
CA PHE A 465 1.52 -3.69 12.08
C PHE A 465 0.21 -4.49 12.08
N ARG A 466 -0.51 -4.46 10.96
CA ARG A 466 -1.62 -5.42 10.78
C ARG A 466 -1.02 -6.82 10.57
N SER A 467 -1.60 -7.84 11.18
CA SER A 467 -1.16 -9.24 11.13
C SER A 467 -0.71 -9.71 9.74
N LYS A 468 -1.47 -9.41 8.68
CA LYS A 468 -1.09 -9.79 7.30
C LYS A 468 0.27 -9.24 6.84
N TYR A 469 0.62 -8.01 7.22
CA TYR A 469 1.92 -7.43 6.90
C TYR A 469 3.00 -7.98 7.83
N LEU A 470 2.69 -8.12 9.12
CA LEU A 470 3.62 -8.66 10.12
C LEU A 470 4.04 -10.09 9.74
N ASN A 471 3.10 -10.98 9.40
CA ASN A 471 3.39 -12.35 8.97
C ASN A 471 4.31 -12.42 7.74
N VAL A 472 4.24 -11.46 6.82
CA VAL A 472 5.14 -11.40 5.65
C VAL A 472 6.54 -10.94 6.07
N LEU A 473 6.64 -9.93 6.93
CA LEU A 473 7.93 -9.47 7.47
C LEU A 473 8.59 -10.57 8.31
N ASP A 474 7.85 -11.22 9.20
CA ASP A 474 8.29 -12.34 10.03
C ASP A 474 8.78 -13.52 9.18
N TRP A 475 8.09 -13.80 8.06
CA TRP A 475 8.52 -14.82 7.12
C TRP A 475 9.84 -14.44 6.41
N VAL A 476 10.01 -13.19 5.97
CA VAL A 476 11.25 -12.75 5.29
C VAL A 476 12.44 -12.66 6.24
N PHE A 477 12.30 -11.93 7.35
CA PHE A 477 13.41 -11.51 8.21
C PHE A 477 13.65 -12.43 9.42
N GLY A 478 12.69 -13.31 9.71
CA GLY A 478 12.60 -14.03 10.97
C GLY A 478 12.15 -13.11 12.12
N LEU A 479 11.75 -13.73 13.22
CA LEU A 479 11.36 -13.02 14.44
C LEU A 479 12.58 -12.25 14.99
N PRO A 480 12.53 -10.91 15.14
CA PRO A 480 13.54 -10.19 15.90
C PRO A 480 13.48 -10.63 17.37
N LEU A 481 14.66 -10.94 17.95
CA LEU A 481 14.82 -11.20 19.38
C LEU A 481 14.37 -9.98 20.19
N SER A 482 13.55 -10.18 21.22
CA SER A 482 13.07 -9.05 22.00
C SER A 482 14.19 -8.42 22.86
N PRO A 483 14.12 -7.12 23.19
CA PRO A 483 15.10 -6.49 24.08
C PRO A 483 15.15 -7.08 25.50
N ASN A 484 14.12 -7.82 25.91
CA ASN A 484 13.95 -8.34 27.27
C ASN A 484 14.39 -9.80 27.44
N GLU A 485 14.40 -10.60 26.37
CA GLU A 485 14.78 -12.03 26.40
C GLU A 485 16.30 -12.26 26.26
N THR A 486 17.09 -11.19 26.15
CA THR A 486 18.56 -11.33 26.09
C THR A 486 19.15 -11.52 27.49
N PRO A 487 19.80 -12.67 27.79
CA PRO A 487 20.39 -12.91 29.10
C PRO A 487 21.46 -11.86 29.41
N ARG A 488 21.70 -11.61 30.71
CA ARG A 488 22.92 -10.91 31.10
C ARG A 488 24.12 -11.71 30.57
N LYS A 489 25.01 -11.03 29.85
CA LYS A 489 26.42 -11.35 30.02
C LYS A 489 26.75 -10.81 31.41
N ASP A 490 26.82 -11.70 32.38
CA ASP A 490 27.52 -11.40 33.61
C ASP A 490 29.00 -11.26 33.22
N ASN A 491 29.57 -10.09 33.52
CA ASN A 491 30.98 -9.75 33.36
C ASN A 491 31.67 -9.96 34.71
#